data_AF-A0A395D2G0-F1
#
_entry.id   AF-A0A395D2G0-F1
#
_cell.length_a   1.000
_cell.length_b   1.000
_cell.length_c   1.000
_cell.angle_alpha   90.00
_cell.angle_beta   90.00
_cell.angle_gamma   90.00
#
_symmetry.space_group_name_H-M   'P 1'
#
loop_
_entity.id
_entity.type
_entity.pdbx_description
1 polymer ?
#
loop_
_entity_poly.entity_id
_entity_poly.type
_entity_poly.pdbx_seq_one_letter_code
_entity_poly.pdbx_strand_id
1 'polypeptide(L)'
;MIFSFTGVAGRALAVDCPNVDVDKVKRAIGGLSEFYGDVPSCLDCQRQKKPIERLICQNSGLRLMEVLDTKAAVYAYENATKSETVHSKPDCSFVHKELSNNCVDAVCVCTNLKEHTNDSRGGESPYYGETR
;
A
#
# COMPACT_ATOMS: atom_id res chain seq x y z
N MET A 1 -5.34 -30.76 41.70
CA MET A 1 -5.90 -29.45 41.31
C MET A 1 -5.05 -28.91 40.19
N ILE A 2 -5.64 -28.70 39.01
CA ILE A 2 -4.95 -28.31 37.78
C ILE A 2 -4.87 -26.78 37.77
N PHE A 3 -3.65 -26.23 37.71
CA PHE A 3 -3.44 -24.80 37.50
C PHE A 3 -3.60 -24.49 36.01
N SER A 4 -4.75 -23.93 35.64
CA SER A 4 -4.99 -23.36 34.33
C SER A 4 -4.40 -21.95 34.28
N PHE A 5 -3.28 -21.77 33.58
CA PHE A 5 -2.84 -20.45 33.16
C PHE A 5 -3.69 -20.02 31.95
N THR A 6 -4.68 -19.18 32.20
CA THR A 6 -5.37 -18.45 31.13
C THR A 6 -4.41 -17.42 30.55
N GLY A 7 -3.78 -17.76 29.42
CA GLY A 7 -3.01 -16.81 28.63
C GLY A 7 -3.94 -15.74 28.07
N VAL A 8 -3.75 -14.49 28.50
CA VAL A 8 -4.33 -13.34 27.81
C VAL A 8 -3.48 -13.12 26.56
N ALA A 9 -3.93 -13.67 25.43
CA ALA A 9 -3.45 -13.25 24.13
C ALA A 9 -4.01 -11.84 23.87
N GLY A 10 -3.27 -10.82 24.29
CA GLY A 10 -3.53 -9.45 23.87
C GLY A 10 -3.40 -9.39 22.36
N ARG A 11 -4.53 -9.28 21.65
CA ARG A 11 -4.53 -8.83 20.26
C ARG A 11 -4.06 -7.38 20.32
N ALA A 12 -2.79 -7.13 20.00
CA ALA A 12 -2.38 -5.81 19.58
C ALA A 12 -3.32 -5.44 18.43
N LEU A 13 -4.24 -4.51 18.67
CA LEU A 13 -5.02 -3.92 17.61
C LEU A 13 -3.99 -3.38 16.64
N ALA A 14 -3.94 -3.93 15.43
CA ALA A 14 -3.23 -3.27 14.34
C ALA A 14 -3.78 -1.86 14.34
N VAL A 15 -2.95 -0.88 14.72
CA VAL A 15 -3.35 0.52 14.70
C VAL A 15 -3.66 0.79 13.23
N ASP A 16 -4.95 0.83 12.90
CA ASP A 16 -5.41 1.03 11.53
C ASP A 16 -4.87 2.36 11.02
N CYS A 17 -4.71 2.46 9.70
CA CYS A 17 -4.34 3.75 9.15
C CYS A 17 -5.44 4.78 9.47
N PRO A 18 -5.13 5.86 10.20
CA PRO A 18 -6.13 6.85 10.53
C PRO A 18 -6.64 7.53 9.25
N ASN A 19 -7.96 7.72 9.20
CA ASN A 19 -8.65 8.56 8.21
C ASN A 19 -8.49 8.11 6.74
N VAL A 20 -8.37 6.81 6.44
CA VAL A 20 -8.41 6.33 5.05
C VAL A 20 -9.86 6.16 4.60
N ASP A 21 -10.28 6.99 3.65
CA ASP A 21 -11.53 6.78 2.90
C ASP A 21 -11.32 5.69 1.84
N VAL A 22 -11.62 4.45 2.23
CA VAL A 22 -11.45 3.26 1.38
C VAL A 22 -12.23 3.36 0.06
N ASP A 23 -13.36 4.06 0.03
CA ASP A 23 -14.17 4.21 -1.18
C ASP A 23 -13.56 5.22 -2.16
N LYS A 24 -12.88 6.25 -1.66
CA LYS A 24 -12.02 7.09 -2.53
C LYS A 24 -10.86 6.29 -3.12
N VAL A 25 -10.19 5.46 -2.31
CA VAL A 25 -9.08 4.61 -2.80
C VAL A 25 -9.56 3.65 -3.89
N LYS A 26 -10.68 2.95 -3.69
CA LYS A 26 -11.26 2.05 -4.71
C LYS A 26 -11.63 2.78 -5.99
N ARG A 27 -12.22 3.97 -5.90
CA ARG A 27 -12.53 4.80 -7.09
C ARG A 27 -11.27 5.22 -7.83
N ALA A 28 -10.23 5.62 -7.10
CA ALA A 28 -8.94 5.98 -7.68
C ALA A 28 -8.27 4.79 -8.39
N ILE A 29 -8.34 3.58 -7.81
CA ILE A 29 -7.89 2.34 -8.46
C ILE A 29 -8.70 2.09 -9.73
N GLY A 30 -10.03 2.20 -9.65
CA GLY A 30 -10.93 2.00 -10.79
C GLY A 30 -10.59 2.91 -11.97
N GLY A 31 -10.34 4.19 -11.70
CA GLY A 31 -9.93 5.16 -12.72
C GLY A 31 -8.60 4.82 -13.38
N LEU A 32 -7.59 4.38 -12.62
CA LEU A 32 -6.32 3.93 -13.21
C LEU A 32 -6.45 2.60 -13.97
N SER A 33 -7.37 1.73 -13.54
CA SER A 33 -7.49 0.38 -14.09
C SER A 33 -8.02 0.35 -15.53
N GLU A 34 -8.52 1.47 -16.06
CA GLU A 34 -8.85 1.59 -17.49
C GLU A 34 -7.63 1.37 -18.39
N PHE A 35 -6.46 1.85 -17.97
CA PHE A 35 -5.19 1.74 -18.72
C PHE A 35 -4.14 0.87 -18.02
N TYR A 36 -4.19 0.78 -16.69
CA TYR A 36 -3.20 0.09 -15.84
C TYR A 36 -3.80 -1.12 -15.12
N GLY A 37 -4.87 -1.71 -15.66
CA GLY A 37 -5.59 -2.82 -15.01
C GLY A 37 -4.72 -4.07 -14.81
N ASP A 38 -3.77 -4.30 -15.70
CA ASP A 38 -2.85 -5.45 -15.74
C ASP A 38 -1.60 -5.28 -14.87
N VAL A 39 -1.34 -4.09 -14.33
CA VAL A 39 -0.28 -3.86 -13.33
C VAL A 39 -0.65 -4.62 -12.04
N PRO A 40 0.13 -5.64 -11.62
CA PRO A 40 -0.15 -6.39 -10.39
C PRO A 40 0.26 -5.60 -9.15
N SER A 41 -0.20 -6.07 -7.97
CA SER A 41 0.40 -5.68 -6.69
C SER A 41 1.86 -6.11 -6.64
N CYS A 42 2.69 -5.33 -5.96
CA CYS A 42 4.08 -5.71 -5.68
C CYS A 42 4.18 -6.81 -4.61
N LEU A 43 3.11 -7.09 -3.88
CA LEU A 43 3.12 -8.08 -2.81
C LEU A 43 2.46 -9.40 -3.22
N ASP A 44 3.24 -10.49 -3.20
CA ASP A 44 2.71 -11.85 -3.13
C ASP A 44 2.27 -12.14 -1.68
N CYS A 45 0.97 -11.97 -1.41
CA CYS A 45 0.38 -12.23 -0.10
C CYS A 45 0.32 -13.71 0.31
N GLN A 46 0.93 -14.64 -0.45
CA GLN A 46 1.22 -16.01 0.00
C GLN A 46 2.71 -16.24 0.36
N ARG A 47 3.63 -15.34 -0.03
CA ARG A 47 5.08 -15.54 0.09
C ARG A 47 5.85 -14.31 0.62
N GLN A 48 5.33 -13.63 1.63
CA GLN A 48 5.99 -12.47 2.23
C GLN A 48 7.23 -12.88 3.02
N LYS A 49 8.31 -12.11 2.88
CA LYS A 49 9.54 -12.34 3.63
C LYS A 49 9.65 -11.38 4.80
N LYS A 50 9.28 -10.12 4.57
CA LYS A 50 9.49 -9.04 5.55
C LYS A 50 8.25 -8.82 6.43
N PRO A 51 8.42 -8.40 7.70
CA PRO A 51 7.29 -8.12 8.60
C PRO A 51 6.32 -7.07 8.05
N ILE A 52 6.82 -6.01 7.40
CA ILE A 52 5.97 -4.97 6.81
C ILE A 52 5.12 -5.49 5.65
N GLU A 53 5.68 -6.32 4.77
CA GLU A 53 4.92 -6.98 3.71
C GLU A 53 3.77 -7.83 4.29
N ARG A 54 4.02 -8.57 5.39
CA ARG A 54 2.98 -9.33 6.10
C ARG A 54 1.91 -8.41 6.69
N LEU A 55 2.33 -7.30 7.30
CA LEU A 55 1.43 -6.31 7.86
C LEU A 55 0.50 -5.73 6.79
N ILE A 56 1.03 -5.35 5.62
CA ILE A 56 0.23 -4.86 4.50
C ILE A 56 -0.74 -5.94 4.02
N CYS A 57 -0.26 -7.18 3.84
CA CYS A 57 -1.12 -8.28 3.39
C CYS A 57 -2.24 -8.66 4.36
N GLN A 58 -2.07 -8.39 5.65
CA GLN A 58 -3.07 -8.65 6.69
C GLN A 58 -4.06 -7.50 6.90
N ASN A 59 -3.75 -6.29 6.41
CA ASN A 59 -4.62 -5.13 6.50
C ASN A 59 -5.22 -4.80 5.12
N SER A 60 -6.53 -4.99 4.97
CA SER A 60 -7.22 -4.77 3.69
C SER A 60 -7.15 -3.32 3.19
N GLY A 61 -7.13 -2.34 4.09
CA GLY A 61 -6.94 -0.93 3.76
C GLY A 61 -5.56 -0.68 3.17
N LEU A 62 -4.50 -1.04 3.89
CA LEU A 62 -3.12 -0.89 3.42
C LEU A 62 -2.86 -1.65 2.12
N ARG A 63 -3.47 -2.82 1.93
CA ARG A 63 -3.37 -3.56 0.68
C ARG A 63 -3.99 -2.81 -0.50
N LEU A 64 -5.15 -2.17 -0.31
CA LEU A 64 -5.73 -1.34 -1.36
C LEU A 64 -4.86 -0.11 -1.66
N MET A 65 -4.28 0.50 -0.62
CA MET A 65 -3.36 1.62 -0.78
C MET A 65 -2.11 1.23 -1.57
N GLU A 66 -1.51 0.07 -1.28
CA GLU A 66 -0.35 -0.46 -2.01
C GLU A 66 -0.67 -0.76 -3.49
N VAL A 67 -1.85 -1.31 -3.78
CA VAL A 67 -2.30 -1.53 -5.15
C VAL A 67 -2.45 -0.20 -5.89
N LEU A 68 -3.06 0.80 -5.26
CA LEU A 68 -3.20 2.13 -5.84
C LEU A 68 -1.83 2.75 -6.11
N ASP A 69 -0.93 2.69 -5.13
CA ASP A 69 0.42 3.25 -5.19
C ASP A 69 1.23 2.65 -6.34
N THR A 70 1.23 1.32 -6.47
CA THR A 70 1.95 0.61 -7.54
C THR A 70 1.46 1.05 -8.92
N LYS A 71 0.13 1.14 -9.11
CA LYS A 71 -0.46 1.61 -10.38
C LYS A 71 -0.15 3.08 -10.64
N ALA A 72 -0.19 3.91 -9.60
CA ALA A 72 0.10 5.34 -9.70
C ALA A 72 1.57 5.59 -10.08
N ALA A 73 2.50 4.82 -9.52
CA ALA A 73 3.93 4.94 -9.80
C ALA A 73 4.25 4.59 -11.27
N VAL A 74 3.63 3.52 -11.80
CA VAL A 74 3.73 3.18 -13.23
C VAL A 74 3.19 4.32 -14.09
N TYR A 75 1.97 4.79 -13.82
CA TYR A 75 1.38 5.93 -14.51
C TYR A 75 2.30 7.16 -14.51
N ALA A 76 2.84 7.53 -13.35
CA ALA A 76 3.69 8.69 -13.20
C ALA A 76 4.98 8.56 -14.05
N TYR A 77 5.61 7.39 -13.99
CA TYR A 77 6.82 7.11 -14.78
C TYR A 77 6.55 7.20 -16.29
N GLU A 78 5.50 6.53 -16.78
CA GLU A 78 5.18 6.51 -18.21
C GLU A 78 4.75 7.88 -18.71
N ASN A 79 3.97 8.61 -17.92
CA ASN A 79 3.57 9.96 -18.27
C ASN A 79 4.78 10.92 -18.30
N ALA A 80 5.75 10.76 -17.40
CA ALA A 80 6.97 11.57 -17.37
C ALA A 80 7.92 11.23 -18.53
N THR A 81 8.09 9.94 -18.85
CA THR A 81 9.09 9.46 -19.82
C THR A 81 8.53 9.26 -21.24
N LYS A 82 7.20 9.28 -21.39
CA LYS A 82 6.48 8.95 -22.64
C LYS A 82 6.83 7.57 -23.20
N SER A 83 7.16 6.64 -22.30
CA SER A 83 7.55 5.27 -22.62
C SER A 83 6.75 4.29 -21.79
N GLU A 84 6.16 3.29 -22.43
CA GLU A 84 5.40 2.22 -21.77
C GLU A 84 6.35 1.24 -21.06
N THR A 85 5.98 0.83 -19.85
CA THR A 85 6.70 -0.15 -19.05
C THR A 85 6.13 -1.55 -19.28
N VAL A 86 6.86 -2.57 -18.82
CA VAL A 86 6.31 -3.94 -18.79
C VAL A 86 5.40 -4.05 -17.56
N HIS A 87 4.10 -3.78 -17.71
CA HIS A 87 3.12 -3.75 -16.62
C HIS A 87 3.11 -5.01 -15.75
N SER A 88 3.36 -6.20 -16.32
CA SER A 88 3.45 -7.45 -15.56
C SER A 88 4.63 -7.52 -14.58
N LYS A 89 5.58 -6.59 -14.65
CA LYS A 89 6.78 -6.49 -13.82
C LYS A 89 7.04 -5.02 -13.42
N PRO A 90 6.16 -4.41 -12.62
CA PRO A 90 6.35 -3.02 -12.20
C PRO A 90 7.59 -2.91 -11.29
N ASP A 91 8.15 -1.69 -11.17
CA ASP A 91 9.19 -1.45 -10.18
C ASP A 91 8.58 -1.48 -8.77
N CYS A 92 8.97 -2.48 -7.99
CA CYS A 92 8.51 -2.71 -6.63
C CYS A 92 9.55 -2.30 -5.58
N SER A 93 10.56 -1.51 -5.98
CA SER A 93 11.63 -1.06 -5.09
C SER A 93 11.10 -0.27 -3.89
N PHE A 94 10.11 0.61 -4.09
CA PHE A 94 9.45 1.36 -3.02
C PHE A 94 8.87 0.43 -1.94
N VAL A 95 8.06 -0.56 -2.33
CA VAL A 95 7.43 -1.50 -1.39
C VAL A 95 8.45 -2.43 -0.72
N HIS A 96 9.31 -3.08 -1.50
CA HIS A 96 10.22 -4.10 -0.97
C HIS A 96 11.45 -3.53 -0.26
N LYS A 97 11.88 -2.32 -0.58
CA LYS A 97 13.06 -1.70 0.03
C LYS A 97 12.65 -0.57 0.95
N GLU A 98 11.96 0.44 0.46
CA GLU A 98 11.73 1.66 1.25
C GLU A 98 10.74 1.40 2.38
N LEU A 99 9.50 1.01 2.06
CA LEU A 99 8.50 0.69 3.09
C LEU A 99 9.02 -0.39 4.04
N SER A 100 9.56 -1.46 3.47
CA SER A 100 9.92 -2.62 4.28
C SER A 100 11.18 -2.46 5.14
N ASN A 101 12.05 -1.49 4.84
CA ASN A 101 13.23 -1.21 5.67
C ASN A 101 13.03 -0.01 6.60
N ASN A 102 12.16 0.94 6.25
CA ASN A 102 12.01 2.20 6.98
C ASN A 102 10.78 2.22 7.90
N CYS A 103 9.78 1.37 7.67
CA CYS A 103 8.60 1.29 8.52
C CYS A 103 8.66 0.14 9.53
N VAL A 104 8.00 0.37 10.67
CA VAL A 104 7.87 -0.60 11.77
C VAL A 104 6.42 -0.92 12.11
N ASP A 105 5.47 -0.12 11.62
CA ASP A 105 4.04 -0.26 11.91
C ASP A 105 3.14 0.21 10.74
N ALA A 106 1.84 0.03 10.91
CA ALA A 106 0.81 0.37 9.94
C ALA A 106 0.66 1.88 9.69
N VAL A 107 0.93 2.71 10.71
CA VAL A 107 0.85 4.17 10.59
C VAL A 107 1.95 4.67 9.66
N CYS A 108 3.20 4.23 9.87
CA CYS A 108 4.32 4.55 9.00
C CYS A 108 4.05 4.11 7.55
N VAL A 109 3.61 2.86 7.36
CA VAL A 109 3.30 2.33 6.03
C VAL A 109 2.24 3.19 5.35
N CYS A 110 1.19 3.55 6.07
CA CYS A 110 0.14 4.36 5.52
C CYS A 110 0.61 5.76 5.10
N THR A 111 1.34 6.46 5.99
CA THR A 111 1.89 7.79 5.68
C THR A 111 2.75 7.74 4.42
N ASN A 112 3.65 6.75 4.31
CA ASN A 112 4.52 6.64 3.14
C ASN A 112 3.75 6.29 1.86
N LEU A 113 2.75 5.40 1.92
CA LEU A 113 1.88 5.10 0.77
C LEU A 113 1.09 6.34 0.32
N LYS A 114 0.56 7.14 1.26
CA LYS A 114 -0.15 8.39 0.93
C LYS A 114 0.78 9.38 0.24
N GLU A 115 1.98 9.57 0.78
CA GLU A 115 2.97 10.52 0.24
C GLU A 115 3.43 10.11 -1.16
N HIS A 116 3.84 8.86 -1.34
CA HIS A 116 4.32 8.37 -2.65
C HIS A 116 3.21 8.37 -3.72
N THR A 117 1.96 8.05 -3.33
CA THR A 117 0.81 8.20 -4.24
C THR A 117 0.51 9.68 -4.56
N ASN A 118 0.65 10.59 -3.59
CA ASN A 118 0.51 12.03 -3.83
C ASN A 118 1.60 12.54 -4.80
N ASP A 119 2.84 12.09 -4.65
CA ASP A 119 3.93 12.45 -5.57
C ASP A 119 3.68 11.92 -6.99
N SER A 120 3.06 10.74 -7.09
CA SER A 120 2.73 10.11 -8.38
C SER A 120 1.51 10.73 -9.09
N ARG A 121 0.51 11.21 -8.33
CA ARG A 121 -0.79 11.65 -8.89
C ARG A 121 -1.12 13.13 -8.71
N GLY A 122 -0.40 13.83 -7.84
CA GLY A 122 -0.71 15.21 -7.47
C GLY A 122 -2.18 15.39 -7.05
N GLY A 123 -2.86 16.36 -7.67
CA GLY A 123 -4.24 16.73 -7.37
C GLY A 123 -5.29 15.64 -7.61
N GLU A 124 -4.95 14.58 -8.35
CA GLU A 124 -5.85 13.43 -8.58
C GLU A 124 -5.71 12.33 -7.52
N SER A 125 -4.74 12.44 -6.62
CA SER A 125 -4.60 11.50 -5.52
C SER A 125 -5.84 11.57 -4.61
N PRO A 126 -6.37 10.42 -4.14
CA PRO A 126 -7.46 10.42 -3.17
C PRO A 126 -7.05 11.01 -1.81
N TYR A 127 -5.74 11.19 -1.57
CA TYR A 127 -5.16 11.74 -0.35
C TYR A 127 -4.71 13.20 -0.52
N TYR A 128 -4.99 13.83 -1.67
CA TYR A 128 -4.59 15.21 -1.91
C TYR A 128 -5.23 16.16 -0.90
N GLY A 129 -4.41 17.01 -0.28
CA GLY A 129 -4.86 17.96 0.75
C GLY A 129 -5.03 17.35 2.16
N GLU A 130 -4.77 16.06 2.35
CA GLU A 130 -4.62 15.50 3.70
C GLU A 130 -3.30 16.00 4.31
N THR A 131 -3.34 16.60 5.50
CA THR A 131 -2.14 17.01 6.24
C THR A 131 -1.45 15.81 6.87
N ARG A 132 -0.11 15.79 6.83
CA ARG A 132 0.74 14.78 7.47
C ARG A 132 0.49 14.65 8.97
#